data_AF-A0A7C2KQN8-F1
#
_entry.id   AF-A0A7C2KQN8-F1
#
_cell.length_a   1.000
_cell.length_b   1.000
_cell.length_c   1.000
_cell.angle_alpha   90.00
_cell.angle_beta   90.00
_cell.angle_gamma   90.00
#
_symmetry.space_group_name_H-M   'P 1'
#
loop_
_entity.id
_entity.type
_entity.pdbx_description
1 polymer ?
#
loop_
_entity_poly.entity_id
_entity_poly.type
_entity_poly.pdbx_seq_one_letter_code
_entity_poly.pdbx_strand_id
1 'polypeptide(L)'
;MIIDKIENYTHYHFGPAWQRTFEFLGTLTPDSPDGRYEIEGEDIFAIVMSYHTSAPESAVFESHQRYVDIQTVITGCEGFECAFADELNVVTPYDASKEAAFYERTS
;
A
#
# COMPACT_ATOMS: atom_id res chain seq x y z
N MET A 1 -8.08 -5.90 -5.29
CA MET A 1 -8.06 -4.51 -4.78
C MET A 1 -9.41 -4.17 -4.18
N ILE A 2 -9.43 -3.41 -3.08
CA ILE A 2 -10.62 -2.78 -2.51
C ILE A 2 -10.34 -1.28 -2.49
N ILE A 3 -11.27 -0.48 -3.00
CA ILE A 3 -11.17 0.99 -3.00
C ILE A 3 -12.42 1.51 -2.29
N ASP A 4 -12.22 2.18 -1.17
CA ASP A 4 -13.30 2.74 -0.36
C ASP A 4 -12.75 3.86 0.52
N LYS A 5 -13.64 4.50 1.28
CA LYS A 5 -13.26 5.46 2.32
C LYS A 5 -12.97 4.75 3.63
N ILE A 6 -11.99 5.27 4.38
CA ILE A 6 -11.52 4.64 5.60
C ILE A 6 -12.63 4.52 6.66
N GLU A 7 -13.62 5.43 6.69
CA GLU A 7 -14.73 5.37 7.65
C GLU A 7 -15.58 4.09 7.51
N ASN A 8 -15.52 3.45 6.34
CA ASN A 8 -16.25 2.22 6.05
C ASN A 8 -15.50 0.95 6.51
N TYR A 9 -14.31 1.06 7.12
CA TYR A 9 -13.47 -0.10 7.44
C TYR A 9 -14.19 -1.16 8.30
N THR A 10 -15.15 -0.74 9.12
CA THR A 10 -15.94 -1.62 9.99
C THR A 10 -16.83 -2.61 9.24
N HIS A 11 -17.06 -2.40 7.94
CA HIS A 11 -17.77 -3.34 7.07
C HIS A 11 -16.89 -4.49 6.56
N TYR A 12 -15.57 -4.42 6.76
CA TYR A 12 -14.60 -5.38 6.26
C TYR A 12 -14.06 -6.22 7.42
N HIS A 13 -14.48 -7.49 7.48
CA HIS A 13 -14.14 -8.40 8.58
C HIS A 13 -13.09 -9.44 8.14
N PHE A 14 -11.91 -9.00 7.71
CA PHE A 14 -10.82 -9.89 7.28
C PHE A 14 -10.00 -10.49 8.42
N GLY A 15 -10.39 -10.23 9.68
CA GLY A 15 -9.77 -10.80 10.88
C GLY A 15 -9.06 -9.76 11.75
N PRO A 16 -8.41 -10.21 12.84
CA PRO A 16 -7.85 -9.32 13.86
C PRO A 16 -6.75 -8.38 13.35
N ALA A 17 -5.95 -8.81 12.38
CA ALA A 17 -4.91 -7.97 11.78
C ALA A 17 -5.51 -6.73 11.11
N TRP A 18 -6.64 -6.89 10.41
CA TRP A 18 -7.36 -5.78 9.79
C TRP A 18 -7.79 -4.76 10.85
N GLN A 19 -8.45 -5.22 11.91
CA GLN A 19 -8.89 -4.33 12.99
C GLN A 19 -7.72 -3.52 13.59
N ARG A 20 -6.59 -4.17 13.91
CA ARG A 20 -5.41 -3.47 14.45
C ARG A 20 -4.86 -2.42 13.50
N THR A 21 -4.79 -2.73 12.20
CA THR A 21 -4.34 -1.77 11.20
C THR A 21 -5.23 -0.55 11.14
N PHE A 22 -6.57 -0.72 11.08
CA PHE A 22 -7.48 0.43 11.02
C PHE A 22 -7.58 1.23 12.31
N GLU A 23 -7.46 0.57 13.47
CA GLU A 23 -7.32 1.26 14.76
C GLU A 23 -6.06 2.14 14.77
N PHE A 24 -4.92 1.61 14.30
CA PHE A 24 -3.68 2.40 14.17
C PHE A 24 -3.84 3.55 13.17
N LEU A 25 -4.40 3.31 11.98
CA LEU A 25 -4.62 4.36 10.97
C LEU A 25 -5.48 5.50 11.52
N GLY A 26 -6.47 5.19 12.38
CA GLY A 26 -7.29 6.19 13.06
C GLY A 26 -6.54 7.08 14.07
N THR A 27 -5.31 6.72 14.43
CA THR A 27 -4.44 7.53 15.31
C THR A 27 -3.56 8.52 14.55
N LEU A 28 -3.39 8.33 13.24
CA LEU A 28 -2.53 9.17 12.42
C LEU A 28 -3.18 10.53 12.16
N THR A 29 -2.33 11.55 12.12
CA THR A 29 -2.69 12.95 11.88
C THR A 29 -1.78 13.54 10.81
N PRO A 30 -2.13 14.70 10.22
CA PRO A 30 -1.25 15.40 9.27
C PRO A 30 0.14 15.76 9.82
N ASP A 31 0.29 15.85 11.15
CA ASP A 31 1.56 16.17 11.82
C ASP A 31 2.34 14.91 12.27
N SER A 32 1.84 13.72 11.94
CA SER A 32 2.52 12.46 12.30
C SER A 32 3.86 12.37 11.56
N PRO A 33 4.97 12.07 12.27
CA PRO A 33 6.29 12.01 11.64
C PRO A 33 6.37 10.95 10.54
N ASP A 34 7.10 11.25 9.47
CA ASP A 34 7.51 10.23 8.50
C ASP A 34 8.37 9.16 9.17
N GLY A 35 8.15 7.90 8.83
CA GLY A 35 8.90 6.78 9.38
C GLY A 35 8.15 5.45 9.34
N ARG A 36 8.82 4.43 9.86
CA ARG A 36 8.26 3.09 10.06
C ARG A 36 7.68 2.99 11.47
N TYR A 37 6.44 2.54 11.57
CA TYR A 37 5.74 2.30 12.81
C TYR A 37 5.44 0.81 12.92
N GLU A 38 6.03 0.14 13.90
CA GLU A 38 5.71 -1.26 14.21
C GLU A 38 4.39 -1.31 14.99
N ILE A 39 3.40 -2.03 14.45
CA ILE A 39 2.09 -2.22 15.08
C ILE A 39 2.05 -3.57 15.77
N GLU A 40 2.57 -4.61 15.10
CA GLU A 40 2.71 -5.98 15.61
C GLU A 40 4.02 -6.58 15.06
N GLY A 41 5.16 -6.08 15.55
CA GLY A 41 6.49 -6.49 15.10
C GLY A 41 6.66 -6.34 13.59
N GLU A 42 7.08 -7.42 12.92
CA GLU A 42 7.26 -7.47 11.47
C GLU A 42 5.99 -7.93 10.71
N ASP A 43 4.96 -8.41 11.41
CA ASP A 43 3.75 -8.94 10.78
C ASP A 43 2.78 -7.83 10.37
N ILE A 44 2.76 -6.73 11.14
CA ILE A 44 1.96 -5.54 10.84
C ILE A 44 2.79 -4.29 11.16
N PHE A 45 3.08 -3.51 10.14
CA PHE A 45 3.76 -2.23 10.27
C PHE A 45 3.18 -1.22 9.28
N ALA A 46 3.33 0.06 9.58
CA ALA A 46 2.98 1.14 8.68
C ALA A 46 4.23 1.93 8.28
N ILE A 47 4.24 2.43 7.05
CA ILE A 47 5.24 3.36 6.56
C ILE A 47 4.51 4.68 6.29
N VAL A 48 4.77 5.69 7.12
CA VAL A 48 4.26 7.05 6.93
C VAL A 48 5.31 7.84 6.17
N MET A 49 4.89 8.55 5.13
CA MET A 49 5.79 9.27 4.25
C MET A 49 5.09 10.49 3.64
N SER A 50 5.89 11.53 3.41
CA SER A 50 5.48 12.78 2.77
C SER A 50 6.30 13.02 1.51
N TYR A 51 5.63 13.17 0.36
CA TYR A 51 6.30 13.35 -0.94
C TYR A 51 5.42 14.13 -1.93
N HIS A 52 6.04 14.56 -3.03
CA HIS A 52 5.32 15.08 -4.19
C HIS A 52 5.02 13.94 -5.17
N THR A 53 3.76 13.84 -5.60
CA THR A 53 3.34 12.85 -6.60
C THR A 53 4.10 13.06 -7.91
N SER A 54 4.43 11.95 -8.56
CA SER A 54 5.03 11.95 -9.90
C SER A 54 3.97 11.71 -10.98
N ALA A 55 4.34 11.92 -12.24
CA ALA A 55 3.44 11.66 -13.35
C ALA A 55 3.22 10.13 -13.54
N PRO A 56 2.04 9.67 -13.98
CA PRO A 56 1.75 8.24 -14.15
C PRO A 56 2.77 7.52 -15.04
N GLU A 57 3.30 8.19 -16.07
CA GLU A 57 4.27 7.62 -17.01
C GLU A 57 5.64 7.33 -16.38
N SER A 58 5.91 7.91 -15.21
CA SER A 58 7.13 7.67 -14.44
C SER A 58 6.94 6.68 -13.29
N ALA A 59 5.70 6.24 -13.04
CA ALA A 59 5.40 5.24 -12.03
C ALA A 59 5.71 3.83 -12.57
N VAL A 60 6.01 2.91 -11.66
CA VAL A 60 6.23 1.50 -11.95
C VAL A 60 5.12 0.67 -11.34
N PHE A 61 4.73 -0.40 -12.02
CA PHE A 61 3.86 -1.40 -11.42
C PHE A 61 4.68 -2.34 -10.55
N GLU A 62 4.17 -2.63 -9.36
CA GLU A 62 4.75 -3.61 -8.45
C GLU A 62 3.69 -4.52 -7.84
N SER A 63 4.13 -5.66 -7.32
CA SER A 63 3.27 -6.55 -6.52
C SER A 63 4.04 -7.30 -5.45
N HIS A 64 3.30 -7.71 -4.43
CA HIS A 64 3.76 -8.36 -3.21
C HIS A 64 3.15 -9.77 -3.11
N GLN A 65 3.86 -10.71 -2.47
CA GLN A 65 3.38 -12.08 -2.21
C GLN A 65 3.22 -12.36 -0.72
N ARG A 66 4.03 -11.74 0.14
CA ARG A 66 4.02 -11.99 1.59
C ARG A 66 3.12 -11.01 2.32
N TYR A 67 3.08 -9.75 1.88
CA TYR A 67 2.27 -8.71 2.50
C TYR A 67 1.10 -8.30 1.61
N VAL A 68 0.11 -7.69 2.25
CA VAL A 68 -1.00 -7.01 1.59
C VAL A 68 -0.92 -5.55 1.98
N ASP A 69 -0.96 -4.67 0.98
CA ASP A 69 -0.93 -3.24 1.22
C ASP A 69 -2.31 -2.69 1.58
N ILE A 70 -2.31 -1.81 2.59
CA ILE A 70 -3.42 -0.91 2.89
C ILE A 70 -2.88 0.51 2.70
N GLN A 71 -3.18 1.10 1.56
CA GLN A 71 -2.74 2.45 1.19
C GLN A 71 -3.85 3.45 1.51
N THR A 72 -3.50 4.53 2.22
CA THR A 72 -4.44 5.62 2.54
C THR A 72 -3.72 6.96 2.51
N VAL A 73 -4.42 7.99 2.05
CA VAL A 73 -3.93 9.37 2.02
C VAL A 73 -4.35 10.07 3.31
N ILE A 74 -3.39 10.49 4.13
CA ILE A 74 -3.66 11.27 5.36
C ILE A 74 -3.99 12.72 5.01
N THR A 75 -3.27 13.30 4.04
CA THR A 75 -3.45 14.69 3.59
C THR A 75 -3.09 14.80 2.11
N GLY A 76 -3.87 15.58 1.36
CA GLY A 76 -3.66 15.77 -0.08
C GLY A 76 -4.43 14.77 -0.93
N CYS A 77 -3.85 14.37 -2.05
CA CYS A 77 -4.42 13.39 -2.96
C CYS A 77 -3.31 12.66 -3.72
N GLU A 78 -3.59 11.41 -4.10
CA GLU A 78 -2.71 10.59 -4.91
C GLU A 78 -3.55 9.71 -5.83
N GLY A 79 -3.05 9.50 -7.04
CA GLY A 79 -3.65 8.57 -8.00
C GLY A 79 -2.93 7.24 -7.94
N PHE A 80 -3.70 6.16 -7.82
CA PHE A 80 -3.18 4.78 -7.87
C PHE A 80 -3.70 4.10 -9.12
N GLU A 81 -2.78 3.54 -9.89
CA GLU A 81 -3.09 2.69 -11.02
C GLU A 81 -2.94 1.23 -10.60
N CYS A 82 -3.89 0.40 -10.98
CA CYS A 82 -3.85 -1.03 -10.72
C CYS A 82 -4.16 -1.82 -11.99
N ALA A 83 -3.52 -2.97 -12.15
CA ALA A 83 -3.80 -3.93 -13.21
C ALA A 83 -3.62 -5.33 -12.65
N PHE A 84 -4.18 -6.33 -13.34
CA PHE A 84 -3.88 -7.71 -13.01
C PHE A 84 -2.47 -8.07 -13.52
N ALA A 85 -1.68 -8.74 -12.69
CA ALA A 85 -0.28 -9.01 -13.01
C ALA A 85 -0.09 -9.89 -14.25
N ASP A 86 -1.10 -10.69 -14.61
CA ASP A 86 -1.14 -11.52 -15.82
C ASP A 86 -1.46 -10.73 -17.10
N GLU A 87 -1.79 -9.44 -16.99
CA GLU A 87 -1.98 -8.50 -18.12
C GLU A 87 -0.73 -7.63 -18.39
N LEU A 88 0.32 -7.79 -17.59
CA LEU A 88 1.55 -6.98 -17.63
C LEU A 88 2.79 -7.81 -18.01
N ASN A 89 3.81 -7.13 -18.51
CA ASN A 89 5.12 -7.73 -18.76
C ASN A 89 5.99 -7.64 -17.51
N VAL A 90 6.59 -8.77 -17.09
CA VAL A 90 7.53 -8.80 -15.96
C VAL A 90 8.85 -8.17 -16.38
N VAL A 91 9.23 -7.06 -15.74
CA VAL A 91 10.52 -6.39 -15.90
C VAL A 91 11.54 -6.97 -14.94
N THR A 92 11.13 -7.12 -13.67
CA THR A 92 11.95 -7.74 -12.62
C THR A 92 11.12 -8.85 -11.95
N PRO A 93 11.57 -10.11 -12.02
CA PRO A 93 10.91 -11.21 -11.31
C PRO A 93 10.90 -10.99 -9.80
N TYR A 94 10.01 -11.70 -9.10
CA TYR A 94 9.90 -11.61 -7.65
C TYR A 94 11.23 -11.87 -6.93
N ASP A 95 11.62 -10.94 -6.06
CA ASP A 95 12.78 -11.03 -5.19
C ASP A 95 12.31 -11.10 -3.72
N ALA A 96 12.50 -12.26 -3.08
CA ALA A 96 12.08 -12.47 -1.70
C ALA A 96 12.77 -11.56 -0.66
N SER A 97 13.95 -11.01 -0.99
CA SER A 97 14.65 -10.06 -0.11
C SER A 97 14.04 -8.65 -0.16
N LYS A 98 13.46 -8.29 -1.30
CA LYS A 98 12.77 -7.01 -1.52
C LYS A 98 11.26 -7.12 -1.37
N GLU A 99 10.76 -8.34 -1.32
CA GLU A 99 9.34 -8.67 -1.28
C GLU A 99 8.59 -8.02 -2.45
N ALA A 100 9.16 -7.98 -3.65
CA ALA A 100 8.55 -7.27 -4.77
C ALA A 100 8.90 -7.90 -6.12
N ALA A 101 7.97 -7.80 -7.06
CA ALA A 101 8.18 -7.95 -8.50
C ALA A 101 7.81 -6.64 -9.20
N PHE A 102 8.46 -6.32 -10.32
CA PHE A 102 8.21 -5.09 -11.08
C PHE A 102 7.76 -5.38 -12.51
N TYR A 103 6.88 -4.53 -13.03
CA TYR A 103 6.19 -4.74 -14.30
C TYR A 103 6.09 -3.48 -15.15
N GLU A 104 5.86 -3.67 -16.44
CA GLU A 104 5.50 -2.63 -17.40
C GLU A 104 4.24 -3.01 -18.20
N ARG A 105 3.58 -2.02 -18.80
CA ARG A 105 2.42 -2.27 -19.65
C ARG A 105 2.80 -3.07 -20.90
N THR A 106 1.89 -3.93 -21.33
CA THR A 106 1.99 -4.61 -22.62
C THR A 106 1.86 -3.56 -23.75
N SER A 107 2.78 -3.60 -24.72
CA SER A 107 2.80 -2.69 -25.87
C SER A 107 1.78 -3.07 -26.96
#